data_AF-A0A2M8SAK8-F1
#
_entry.id   AF-A0A2M8SAK8-F1
#
_cell.length_a   1.000
_cell.length_b   1.000
_cell.length_c   1.000
_cell.angle_alpha   90.00
_cell.angle_beta   90.00
_cell.angle_gamma   90.00
#
_symmetry.space_group_name_H-M   'P 1'
#
loop_
_entity.id
_entity.type
_entity.pdbx_description
1 polymer ?
#
loop_
_entity_poly.entity_id
_entity_poly.type
_entity_poly.pdbx_seq_one_letter_code
_entity_poly.pdbx_strand_id
1 'polypeptide(L)'
;GSLDRRAYDRLISGLGKRIFLLHNVHAPASGADGGAGGAFQTRWTMNFLAGPLTRAQIPALNKLVSASFQSSVISDQSLVLAPAQAPEPVAVPEGFEPIPTSIGQPPSAISHPPSAISHQPSAASIQQASLTRPAIPAGISEFFLPLNTSFAKAAAASAEHSLSGESLPPQAAAAGIVYHPAILASAQVRFLDRKYNLDMEQVKSALVTNPEKRGVVRWDDCAARPPAPDEMDPAPDPKARFAALDAPFSDARLMTALQKDFADWVYRASKVTVRANQALGVFATPDVSQAEFMKTCAEAARQARDAEIAKATAALDRQIKTLKDKIAREERELKMDETELSQRKGEELATHAENVLGVFGGRRATRRLSSSLSKHRMTEQAKEDVQESIDALKQYDQELVTLEQQRQQALEAASGQWGDVVNDITEIPILPKKTDIYVNLFGVAWMPYYLVQSGAVTIELPAFEET
;
A
#
# COMPACT_ATOMS: atom_id res chain seq x y z
N GLY A 1 7.92 -17.11 -23.27
CA GLY A 1 7.46 -16.91 -24.66
C GLY A 1 8.03 -15.61 -25.16
N SER A 2 8.71 -15.62 -26.31
CA SER A 2 9.26 -14.40 -26.91
C SER A 2 8.14 -13.56 -27.52
N LEU A 3 8.06 -12.30 -27.13
CA LEU A 3 7.04 -11.35 -27.57
C LEU A 3 7.57 -10.62 -28.81
N ASP A 4 6.93 -10.79 -29.97
CA ASP A 4 7.32 -10.06 -31.19
C ASP A 4 6.88 -8.59 -31.08
N ARG A 5 7.80 -7.76 -30.61
CA ARG A 5 7.59 -6.34 -30.33
C ARG A 5 7.09 -5.55 -31.55
N ARG A 6 7.49 -5.94 -32.76
CA ARG A 6 7.06 -5.24 -34.00
C ARG A 6 5.61 -5.54 -34.35
N ALA A 7 5.11 -6.74 -34.04
CA ALA A 7 3.71 -7.10 -34.25
C ALA A 7 2.80 -6.32 -33.29
N TYR A 8 3.19 -6.19 -32.03
CA TYR A 8 2.43 -5.44 -31.03
C TYR A 8 2.42 -3.94 -31.30
N ASP A 9 3.53 -3.35 -31.74
CA ASP A 9 3.57 -1.91 -32.09
C ASP A 9 2.57 -1.55 -33.20
N ARG A 10 2.43 -2.42 -34.21
CA ARG A 10 1.42 -2.22 -35.28
C ARG A 10 0.01 -2.37 -34.76
N LEU A 11 -0.24 -3.36 -33.90
CA LEU A 11 -1.56 -3.55 -33.29
C LEU A 11 -1.92 -2.31 -32.46
N ILE A 12 -1.02 -1.87 -31.58
CA ILE A 12 -1.16 -0.68 -30.72
C ILE A 12 -1.47 0.58 -31.53
N SER A 13 -0.74 0.78 -32.64
CA SER A 13 -0.92 1.94 -33.51
C SER A 13 -2.26 1.93 -34.27
N GLY A 14 -2.87 0.76 -34.45
CA GLY A 14 -4.17 0.59 -35.11
C GLY A 14 -5.38 0.59 -34.19
N LEU A 15 -5.22 0.67 -32.86
CA LEU A 15 -6.36 0.68 -31.94
C LEU A 15 -7.12 2.01 -32.03
N GLY A 16 -8.40 1.92 -32.41
CA GLY A 16 -9.34 3.03 -32.34
C GLY A 16 -9.67 3.42 -30.89
N LYS A 17 -10.37 4.56 -30.73
CA LYS A 17 -10.80 5.05 -29.41
C LYS A 17 -11.61 3.98 -28.68
N ARG A 18 -11.22 3.66 -27.44
CA ARG A 18 -11.92 2.72 -26.53
C ARG A 18 -11.88 1.25 -26.95
N ILE A 19 -10.83 0.85 -27.69
CA ILE A 19 -10.47 -0.54 -27.95
C ILE A 19 -9.23 -0.85 -27.11
N PHE A 20 -9.18 -2.00 -26.45
CA PHE A 20 -8.09 -2.46 -25.59
C PHE A 20 -7.52 -3.77 -26.13
N LEU A 21 -6.21 -3.98 -25.98
CA LEU A 21 -5.53 -5.19 -26.40
C LEU A 21 -5.21 -6.05 -25.17
N LEU A 22 -5.70 -7.29 -25.15
CA LEU A 22 -5.40 -8.27 -24.10
C LEU A 22 -4.24 -9.16 -24.55
N HIS A 23 -3.11 -9.08 -23.84
CA HIS A 23 -2.02 -10.02 -23.98
C HIS A 23 -2.10 -11.12 -22.91
N ASN A 24 -2.23 -12.38 -23.31
CA ASN A 24 -2.26 -13.52 -22.39
C ASN A 24 -0.96 -14.35 -22.53
N VAL A 25 -0.13 -14.32 -21.49
CA VAL A 25 1.17 -15.00 -21.42
C VAL A 25 1.07 -16.52 -21.25
N HIS A 26 -0.12 -17.04 -20.91
CA HIS A 26 -0.37 -18.47 -20.68
C HIS A 26 -1.03 -19.16 -21.89
N ALA A 27 -1.43 -18.41 -22.92
CA ALA A 27 -2.05 -18.98 -24.11
C ALA A 27 -0.98 -19.33 -25.17
N PRO A 28 -1.07 -20.51 -25.83
CA PRO A 28 -0.17 -20.85 -26.92
C PRO A 28 -0.38 -19.90 -28.10
N ALA A 29 0.73 -19.50 -28.74
CA ALA A 29 0.75 -18.48 -29.79
C ALA A 29 -0.05 -18.84 -31.07
N SER A 30 -0.48 -20.10 -31.21
CA SER A 30 -1.11 -20.64 -32.42
C SER A 30 -2.44 -21.37 -32.15
N GLY A 31 -3.33 -20.76 -31.37
CA GLY A 31 -4.74 -21.18 -31.27
C GLY A 31 -5.62 -20.50 -32.32
N ALA A 32 -6.50 -21.26 -32.97
CA ALA A 32 -7.33 -20.85 -34.11
C ALA A 32 -8.43 -19.80 -33.81
N ASP A 33 -8.51 -19.28 -32.58
CA ASP A 33 -9.48 -18.26 -32.13
C ASP A 33 -8.80 -16.95 -31.68
N GLY A 34 -7.68 -16.58 -32.32
CA GLY A 34 -6.97 -15.33 -32.02
C GLY A 34 -5.90 -15.52 -30.93
N GLY A 35 -4.76 -16.07 -31.34
CA GLY A 35 -3.60 -16.27 -30.47
C GLY A 35 -3.12 -14.99 -29.78
N ALA A 36 -2.80 -15.12 -28.49
CA ALA A 36 -2.03 -14.21 -27.61
C ALA A 36 -2.39 -12.70 -27.56
N GLY A 37 -3.30 -12.20 -28.39
CA GLY A 37 -3.59 -10.78 -28.56
C GLY A 37 -5.01 -10.54 -29.05
N GLY A 38 -6.00 -10.61 -28.15
CA GLY A 38 -7.40 -10.30 -28.47
C GLY A 38 -7.71 -8.83 -28.25
N ALA A 39 -8.31 -8.13 -29.22
CA ALA A 39 -8.79 -6.76 -29.03
C ALA A 39 -10.24 -6.78 -28.50
N PHE A 40 -10.54 -6.00 -27.47
CA PHE A 40 -11.89 -5.90 -26.89
C PHE A 40 -12.32 -4.45 -26.69
N GLN A 41 -13.62 -4.18 -26.80
CA GLN A 41 -14.22 -2.85 -26.65
C GLN A 41 -14.88 -2.67 -25.28
N THR A 42 -15.05 -1.42 -24.83
CA THR A 42 -15.67 -1.09 -23.53
C THR A 42 -17.09 -1.64 -23.34
N ARG A 43 -17.79 -2.01 -24.42
CA ARG A 43 -19.11 -2.66 -24.32
C ARG A 43 -19.05 -4.11 -23.83
N TRP A 44 -17.88 -4.72 -23.78
CA TRP A 44 -17.68 -6.03 -23.14
C TRP A 44 -17.44 -5.94 -21.61
N THR A 45 -16.96 -4.80 -21.12
CA THR A 45 -16.67 -4.60 -19.68
C THR A 45 -17.86 -4.10 -18.85
N MET A 46 -19.04 -3.95 -19.45
CA MET A 46 -20.24 -3.42 -18.78
C MET A 46 -21.33 -4.47 -18.50
N ASN A 47 -21.05 -5.77 -18.62
CA ASN A 47 -21.96 -6.82 -18.13
C ASN A 47 -21.58 -7.31 -16.72
N PHE A 48 -20.97 -6.45 -15.91
CA PHE A 48 -20.68 -6.73 -14.49
C PHE A 48 -21.88 -6.42 -13.57
N LEU A 49 -22.98 -5.92 -14.13
CA LEU A 49 -24.23 -5.59 -13.42
C LEU A 49 -25.31 -6.67 -13.53
N ALA A 50 -25.14 -7.64 -14.41
CA ALA A 50 -25.90 -8.89 -14.28
C ALA A 50 -25.17 -9.68 -13.19
N GLY A 51 -25.83 -9.93 -12.06
CA GLY A 51 -25.27 -10.68 -10.94
C GLY A 51 -24.75 -12.08 -11.35
N PRO A 52 -24.32 -12.92 -10.39
CA PRO A 52 -23.70 -14.20 -10.71
C PRO A 52 -24.56 -15.00 -11.71
N LEU A 53 -23.91 -15.51 -12.77
CA LEU A 53 -24.52 -16.31 -13.83
C LEU A 53 -25.50 -17.33 -13.21
N THR A 54 -26.78 -17.20 -13.54
CA THR A 54 -27.78 -18.11 -13.00
C THR A 54 -27.63 -19.49 -13.65
N ARG A 55 -28.02 -20.56 -12.94
CA ARG A 55 -27.93 -21.93 -13.45
C ARG A 55 -28.63 -22.12 -14.80
N ALA A 56 -29.65 -21.31 -15.09
CA ALA A 56 -30.38 -21.29 -16.35
C ALA A 56 -29.59 -20.71 -17.54
N GLN A 57 -28.55 -19.91 -17.29
CA GLN A 57 -27.74 -19.25 -18.33
C GLN A 57 -26.51 -20.07 -18.76
N ILE A 58 -26.11 -21.05 -17.94
CA ILE A 58 -24.96 -21.95 -18.21
C ILE A 58 -25.11 -22.74 -19.52
N PRO A 59 -26.27 -23.29 -19.90
CA PRO A 59 -26.42 -24.03 -21.16
C PRO A 59 -26.20 -23.15 -22.40
N ALA A 60 -26.61 -21.88 -22.36
CA ALA A 60 -26.40 -20.95 -23.47
C ALA A 60 -24.92 -20.56 -23.61
N LEU A 61 -24.21 -20.43 -22.49
CA LEU A 61 -22.76 -20.19 -22.47
C LEU A 61 -21.97 -21.37 -23.02
N ASN A 62 -22.31 -22.59 -22.60
CA ASN A 62 -21.67 -23.82 -23.08
C ASN A 62 -21.88 -24.01 -24.59
N LYS A 63 -23.02 -23.55 -25.13
CA LYS A 63 -23.30 -23.57 -26.57
C LYS A 63 -22.46 -22.55 -27.36
N LEU A 64 -22.12 -21.41 -26.76
CA LEU A 64 -21.24 -20.39 -27.38
C LEU A 64 -19.78 -20.84 -27.48
N VAL A 65 -19.33 -21.70 -26.57
CA VAL A 65 -17.95 -22.22 -26.53
C VAL A 65 -17.86 -23.63 -27.16
N SER A 66 -18.93 -24.11 -27.81
CA SER A 66 -19.03 -25.45 -28.40
C SER A 66 -18.68 -26.59 -27.43
N ALA A 67 -18.96 -26.40 -26.14
CA ALA A 67 -18.75 -27.39 -25.09
C ALA A 67 -20.01 -28.25 -24.92
N SER A 68 -20.08 -29.39 -25.61
CA SER A 68 -21.14 -30.38 -25.40
C SER A 68 -20.76 -31.37 -24.30
N PHE A 69 -21.34 -31.21 -23.11
CA PHE A 69 -21.34 -32.24 -22.06
C PHE A 69 -22.71 -32.92 -22.00
N GLN A 70 -22.71 -34.22 -22.28
CA GLN A 70 -23.84 -35.13 -22.04
C GLN A 70 -23.88 -35.52 -20.56
N SER A 71 -25.00 -35.26 -19.88
CA SER A 71 -25.38 -36.07 -18.70
C SER A 71 -26.89 -36.05 -18.47
N SER A 72 -27.46 -37.20 -18.80
CA SER A 72 -28.42 -38.00 -18.03
C SER A 72 -29.24 -37.31 -16.92
N VAL A 73 -30.55 -37.39 -17.16
CA VAL A 73 -31.71 -37.08 -16.33
C VAL A 73 -31.69 -37.81 -14.99
N ILE A 74 -31.93 -37.09 -13.89
CA ILE A 74 -32.75 -37.57 -12.77
C ILE A 74 -33.69 -36.43 -12.36
N SER A 75 -34.98 -36.72 -12.47
CA SER A 75 -36.13 -35.91 -12.07
C SER A 75 -36.15 -35.72 -10.55
N ASP A 76 -36.53 -34.54 -10.07
CA ASP A 76 -37.62 -34.47 -9.11
C ASP A 76 -38.36 -33.14 -9.12
N GLN A 77 -39.64 -33.25 -8.81
CA GLN A 77 -40.74 -32.36 -9.15
C GLN A 77 -40.81 -31.12 -8.24
N SER A 78 -41.27 -29.98 -8.79
CA SER A 78 -41.83 -28.89 -8.00
C SER A 78 -43.11 -28.37 -8.65
N LEU A 79 -44.15 -28.36 -7.82
CA LEU A 79 -45.53 -27.97 -8.11
C LEU A 79 -45.64 -26.47 -8.41
N VAL A 80 -46.49 -26.20 -9.39
CA VAL A 80 -47.00 -24.92 -9.86
C VAL A 80 -47.86 -24.26 -8.78
N LEU A 81 -47.75 -22.93 -8.60
CA LEU A 81 -48.94 -22.09 -8.44
C LEU A 81 -48.65 -20.62 -8.82
N ALA A 82 -49.52 -20.09 -9.68
CA ALA A 82 -49.60 -18.72 -10.15
C ALA A 82 -50.80 -17.99 -9.45
N PRO A 83 -50.95 -16.65 -9.59
CA PRO A 83 -51.51 -15.74 -8.57
C PRO A 83 -52.93 -15.17 -8.88
N ALA A 84 -53.33 -14.14 -8.10
CA ALA A 84 -54.50 -13.23 -8.20
C ALA A 84 -55.64 -13.53 -7.18
N GLN A 85 -56.39 -12.60 -6.59
CA GLN A 85 -56.85 -11.27 -7.01
C GLN A 85 -57.53 -10.53 -5.82
N ALA A 86 -57.65 -9.19 -5.89
CA ALA A 86 -58.49 -8.33 -5.02
C ALA A 86 -59.83 -7.96 -5.71
N PRO A 87 -60.84 -7.48 -4.96
CA PRO A 87 -61.45 -6.18 -5.31
C PRO A 87 -61.92 -5.30 -4.12
N GLU A 88 -62.14 -4.01 -4.44
CA GLU A 88 -62.56 -2.81 -3.68
C GLU A 88 -64.11 -2.74 -3.34
N PRO A 89 -64.76 -1.56 -3.11
CA PRO A 89 -64.77 -0.65 -1.93
C PRO A 89 -66.20 -0.24 -1.46
N VAL A 90 -66.40 0.41 -0.29
CA VAL A 90 -67.67 1.14 0.02
C VAL A 90 -67.47 2.41 0.89
N ALA A 91 -67.86 3.54 0.29
CA ALA A 91 -68.56 4.76 0.74
C ALA A 91 -68.42 5.42 2.14
N VAL A 92 -68.35 6.76 2.06
CA VAL A 92 -68.47 7.82 3.10
C VAL A 92 -69.95 8.17 3.37
N PRO A 93 -70.30 8.86 4.47
CA PRO A 93 -70.79 10.23 4.28
C PRO A 93 -70.36 11.26 5.35
N GLU A 94 -70.42 12.52 4.92
CA GLU A 94 -70.21 13.79 5.63
C GLU A 94 -71.32 14.14 6.63
N GLY A 95 -71.00 14.97 7.63
CA GLY A 95 -71.95 15.68 8.50
C GLY A 95 -71.29 16.88 9.18
N PHE A 96 -71.89 18.05 8.98
CA PHE A 96 -71.42 19.42 9.24
C PHE A 96 -71.66 19.93 10.70
N GLU A 97 -70.73 20.79 11.18
CA GLU A 97 -70.87 21.97 12.09
C GLU A 97 -71.24 21.85 13.60
N PRO A 98 -71.03 22.91 14.44
CA PRO A 98 -69.95 23.92 14.50
C PRO A 98 -69.39 24.19 15.93
N ILE A 99 -68.43 25.13 15.98
CA ILE A 99 -67.63 25.68 17.11
C ILE A 99 -68.48 26.49 18.12
N PRO A 100 -68.01 26.69 19.37
CA PRO A 100 -67.95 28.06 19.88
C PRO A 100 -66.59 28.46 20.47
N THR A 101 -66.22 29.69 20.12
CA THR A 101 -65.09 30.51 20.58
C THR A 101 -65.37 31.07 21.98
N SER A 102 -64.35 31.15 22.84
CA SER A 102 -64.37 32.03 24.03
C SER A 102 -63.07 32.83 24.14
N ILE A 103 -63.20 34.09 24.53
CA ILE A 103 -62.23 35.21 24.41
C ILE A 103 -61.79 35.68 25.81
N GLY A 104 -60.51 36.08 25.94
CA GLY A 104 -59.96 37.07 26.93
C GLY A 104 -59.52 36.49 28.28
N GLN A 105 -58.42 36.86 28.96
CA GLN A 105 -57.49 38.02 28.94
C GLN A 105 -56.19 37.65 29.75
N PRO A 106 -55.15 38.51 29.95
CA PRO A 106 -53.73 38.15 29.84
C PRO A 106 -52.90 38.36 31.16
N PRO A 107 -51.57 38.62 31.14
CA PRO A 107 -50.54 37.81 31.80
C PRO A 107 -50.07 38.34 33.17
N SER A 108 -49.50 37.48 34.02
CA SER A 108 -48.76 37.90 35.22
C SER A 108 -47.29 37.49 35.11
N ALA A 109 -46.43 38.51 35.14
CA ALA A 109 -44.98 38.40 35.26
C ALA A 109 -44.62 38.11 36.73
N ILE A 110 -43.72 37.15 36.95
CA ILE A 110 -42.96 37.06 38.20
C ILE A 110 -41.49 36.82 37.85
N SER A 111 -40.68 37.79 38.25
CA SER A 111 -39.23 37.84 38.29
C SER A 111 -38.67 37.01 39.45
N HIS A 112 -37.64 36.20 39.19
CA HIS A 112 -36.75 35.64 40.23
C HIS A 112 -35.26 35.83 39.82
N PRO A 113 -34.37 36.10 40.79
CA PRO A 113 -32.95 36.45 40.58
C PRO A 113 -32.06 35.22 40.29
N PRO A 114 -30.79 35.41 39.86
CA PRO A 114 -29.94 34.31 39.39
C PRO A 114 -29.33 33.52 40.55
N SER A 115 -29.53 32.21 40.55
CA SER A 115 -28.82 31.27 41.43
C SER A 115 -27.74 30.53 40.64
N ALA A 116 -26.60 30.34 41.31
CA ALA A 116 -25.34 29.82 40.79
C ALA A 116 -25.45 28.42 40.14
N ILE A 117 -24.61 28.23 39.11
CA ILE A 117 -24.49 27.02 38.30
C ILE A 117 -23.74 25.95 39.09
N SER A 118 -24.42 24.86 39.44
CA SER A 118 -23.81 23.57 39.73
C SER A 118 -24.10 22.64 38.56
N HIS A 119 -23.04 22.08 37.96
CA HIS A 119 -23.13 21.06 36.91
C HIS A 119 -23.61 19.74 37.51
N GLN A 120 -24.94 19.53 37.50
CA GLN A 120 -25.56 18.21 37.55
C GLN A 120 -26.53 18.13 36.36
N PRO A 121 -26.61 16.99 35.64
CA PRO A 121 -27.67 16.77 34.67
C PRO A 121 -29.01 16.94 35.41
N SER A 122 -29.80 17.93 35.02
CA SER A 122 -31.07 18.23 35.66
C SER A 122 -32.02 17.04 35.47
N ALA A 123 -32.63 16.58 36.57
CA ALA A 123 -33.65 15.53 36.61
C ALA A 123 -34.89 15.78 35.70
N ALA A 124 -34.96 16.94 35.03
CA ALA A 124 -35.99 17.28 34.06
C ALA A 124 -35.95 16.47 32.75
N SER A 125 -34.78 15.95 32.33
CA SER A 125 -34.68 15.20 31.06
C SER A 125 -35.38 13.83 31.08
N ILE A 126 -35.55 13.24 32.27
CA ILE A 126 -36.04 11.87 32.44
C ILE A 126 -37.56 11.76 32.22
N GLN A 127 -38.30 12.87 32.37
CA GLN A 127 -39.75 12.93 32.13
C GLN A 127 -40.13 13.20 30.67
N GLN A 128 -39.16 13.43 29.77
CA GLN A 128 -39.42 13.76 28.35
C GLN A 128 -39.03 12.64 27.37
N ALA A 129 -38.56 11.49 27.86
CA ALA A 129 -38.19 10.37 27.00
C ALA A 129 -39.43 9.69 26.40
N SER A 130 -39.52 9.66 25.08
CA SER A 130 -40.65 9.11 24.33
C SER A 130 -40.48 7.61 24.06
N LEU A 131 -41.60 6.87 23.99
CA LEU A 131 -41.63 5.50 23.46
C LEU A 131 -41.54 5.47 21.93
N THR A 132 -41.85 6.59 21.27
CA THR A 132 -41.70 6.75 19.83
C THR A 132 -40.43 7.54 19.51
N ARG A 133 -39.66 7.01 18.57
CA ARG A 133 -38.43 7.62 18.08
C ARG A 133 -38.71 8.96 17.38
N PRO A 134 -38.04 10.06 17.76
CA PRO A 134 -38.16 11.35 17.07
C PRO A 134 -37.75 11.26 15.59
N ALA A 135 -38.35 12.09 14.74
CA ALA A 135 -37.99 12.14 13.33
C ALA A 135 -36.70 12.95 13.13
N ILE A 136 -35.70 12.32 12.50
CA ILE A 136 -34.45 12.98 12.08
C ILE A 136 -34.70 13.72 10.75
N PRO A 137 -34.14 14.92 10.54
CA PRO A 137 -34.30 15.63 9.28
C PRO A 137 -33.80 14.82 8.08
N ALA A 138 -34.47 14.97 6.94
CA ALA A 138 -34.13 14.23 5.72
C ALA A 138 -32.69 14.52 5.26
N GLY A 139 -31.98 13.46 4.87
CA GLY A 139 -30.60 13.54 4.38
C GLY A 139 -29.52 13.38 5.45
N ILE A 140 -29.89 13.26 6.73
CA ILE A 140 -28.96 12.90 7.82
C ILE A 140 -29.10 11.41 8.12
N SER A 141 -27.97 10.72 8.22
CA SER A 141 -27.95 9.30 8.59
C SER A 141 -28.25 9.09 10.07
N GLU A 142 -28.86 7.95 10.39
CA GLU A 142 -29.18 7.52 11.74
C GLU A 142 -28.42 6.24 12.06
N PHE A 143 -27.87 6.16 13.27
CA PHE A 143 -27.11 5.02 13.75
C PHE A 143 -27.56 4.64 15.17
N PHE A 144 -27.46 3.36 15.53
CA PHE A 144 -27.69 2.88 16.90
C PHE A 144 -26.38 2.30 17.44
N LEU A 145 -25.89 2.87 18.54
CA LEU A 145 -24.69 2.36 19.17
C LEU A 145 -25.02 1.10 19.98
N PRO A 146 -24.15 0.07 19.94
CA PRO A 146 -24.41 -1.19 20.60
C PRO A 146 -24.37 -1.05 22.12
N LEU A 147 -25.17 -1.86 22.82
CA LEU A 147 -25.03 -2.07 24.26
C LEU A 147 -23.81 -2.96 24.55
N ASN A 148 -22.61 -2.39 24.50
CA ASN A 148 -21.36 -3.12 24.74
C ASN A 148 -20.90 -3.12 26.22
N THR A 149 -21.53 -2.31 27.07
CA THR A 149 -21.19 -2.19 28.50
C THR A 149 -22.27 -2.82 29.35
N SER A 150 -21.90 -3.78 30.20
CA SER A 150 -22.87 -4.40 31.12
C SER A 150 -23.28 -3.45 32.24
N PHE A 151 -24.50 -3.61 32.76
CA PHE A 151 -25.01 -2.81 33.88
C PHE A 151 -24.05 -2.78 35.08
N ALA A 152 -23.50 -3.93 35.46
CA ALA A 152 -22.56 -4.02 36.58
C ALA A 152 -21.29 -3.18 36.36
N LYS A 153 -20.77 -3.17 35.11
CA LYS A 153 -19.60 -2.36 34.74
C LYS A 153 -19.94 -0.86 34.75
N ALA A 154 -21.07 -0.48 34.16
CA ALA A 154 -21.54 0.91 34.15
C ALA A 154 -21.78 1.46 35.57
N ALA A 155 -22.36 0.62 36.44
CA ALA A 155 -22.58 0.96 37.84
C ALA A 155 -21.26 1.18 38.60
N ALA A 156 -20.27 0.31 38.39
CA ALA A 156 -18.94 0.47 38.99
C ALA A 156 -18.24 1.76 38.51
N ALA A 157 -18.24 2.05 37.20
CA ALA A 157 -17.60 3.24 36.63
C ALA A 157 -18.21 4.56 37.16
N SER A 158 -19.52 4.58 37.43
CA SER A 158 -20.19 5.74 38.00
C SER A 158 -19.83 6.02 39.46
N ALA A 159 -19.48 4.99 40.23
CA ALA A 159 -19.02 5.12 41.60
C ALA A 159 -17.63 5.78 41.67
N GLU A 160 -16.76 5.49 40.69
CA GLU A 160 -15.41 6.06 40.59
C GLU A 160 -15.42 7.55 40.21
N HIS A 161 -16.39 7.98 39.41
CA HIS A 161 -16.51 9.37 38.93
C HIS A 161 -17.33 10.29 39.87
N SER A 162 -17.98 9.73 40.89
CA SER A 162 -18.76 10.52 41.85
C SER A 162 -17.84 11.14 42.90
N LEU A 163 -17.89 12.46 43.06
CA LEU A 163 -17.10 13.23 44.05
C LEU A 163 -17.28 12.76 45.51
N SER A 164 -18.39 12.07 45.80
CA SER A 164 -18.72 11.48 47.11
C SER A 164 -18.28 10.01 47.27
N GLY A 165 -17.78 9.35 46.21
CA GLY A 165 -17.45 7.92 46.21
C GLY A 165 -18.65 7.01 46.49
N GLU A 166 -19.87 7.54 46.41
CA GLU A 166 -21.10 6.79 46.66
C GLU A 166 -21.39 5.86 45.49
N SER A 167 -21.24 4.55 45.75
CA SER A 167 -21.75 3.52 44.87
C SER A 167 -23.28 3.54 44.84
N LEU A 168 -23.88 3.18 43.71
CA LEU A 168 -25.32 2.95 43.59
C LEU A 168 -25.81 2.04 44.74
N PRO A 169 -27.02 2.28 45.29
CA PRO A 169 -27.51 1.48 46.40
C PRO A 169 -27.61 0.00 46.02
N PRO A 170 -27.46 -0.94 46.98
CA PRO A 170 -27.38 -2.38 46.71
C PRO A 170 -28.66 -2.99 46.10
N GLN A 171 -29.76 -2.23 46.03
CA GLN A 171 -31.03 -2.61 45.39
C GLN A 171 -31.27 -1.91 44.04
N ALA A 172 -30.31 -1.13 43.54
CA ALA A 172 -30.39 -0.46 42.27
C ALA A 172 -30.36 -1.49 41.12
N ALA A 173 -31.46 -1.59 40.38
CA ALA A 173 -31.57 -2.40 39.18
C ALA A 173 -31.84 -1.51 37.96
N ALA A 174 -31.38 -1.96 36.78
CA ALA A 174 -31.73 -1.31 35.53
C ALA A 174 -33.25 -1.38 35.31
N ALA A 175 -33.90 -0.22 35.33
CA ALA A 175 -35.34 -0.05 35.10
C ALA A 175 -35.68 -0.02 33.60
N GLY A 176 -34.69 0.27 32.74
CA GLY A 176 -34.85 0.30 31.29
C GLY A 176 -33.64 0.90 30.58
N ILE A 177 -33.79 1.13 29.27
CA ILE A 177 -32.78 1.77 28.42
C ILE A 177 -33.36 3.07 27.86
N VAL A 178 -32.57 4.13 27.83
CA VAL A 178 -32.87 5.38 27.11
C VAL A 178 -31.76 5.67 26.12
N TYR A 179 -32.13 6.04 24.90
CA TYR A 179 -31.20 6.48 23.87
C TYR A 179 -31.11 8.01 23.86
N HIS A 180 -29.89 8.53 23.92
CA HIS A 180 -29.58 9.95 23.76
C HIS A 180 -28.97 10.22 22.39
N PRO A 181 -29.36 11.30 21.69
CA PRO A 181 -28.76 11.65 20.41
C PRO A 181 -27.34 12.19 20.62
N ALA A 182 -26.40 11.67 19.84
CA ALA A 182 -25.02 12.13 19.75
C ALA A 182 -24.65 12.35 18.28
N ILE A 183 -23.64 13.19 18.00
CA ILE A 183 -23.08 13.30 16.65
C ILE A 183 -22.01 12.24 16.51
N LEU A 184 -22.17 11.37 15.53
CA LEU A 184 -21.14 10.42 15.13
C LEU A 184 -20.54 10.87 13.81
N ALA A 185 -19.21 10.99 13.78
CA ALA A 185 -18.46 11.35 12.58
C ALA A 185 -17.23 10.45 12.42
N SER A 186 -16.98 9.98 11.20
CA SER A 186 -15.76 9.24 10.84
C SER A 186 -15.37 9.52 9.40
N ALA A 187 -14.08 9.81 9.21
CA ALA A 187 -13.48 10.02 7.91
C ALA A 187 -12.24 9.15 7.73
N GLN A 188 -12.11 8.61 6.52
CA GLN A 188 -10.91 7.94 6.04
C GLN A 188 -10.08 8.95 5.25
N VAL A 189 -8.84 9.11 5.66
CA VAL A 189 -7.86 10.03 5.07
C VAL A 189 -6.81 9.19 4.35
N ARG A 190 -6.74 9.32 3.03
CA ARG A 190 -5.71 8.67 2.24
C ARG A 190 -4.54 9.62 2.01
N PHE A 191 -3.35 9.17 2.35
CA PHE A 191 -2.10 9.83 2.03
C PHE A 191 -1.48 9.14 0.83
N LEU A 192 -1.47 9.81 -0.32
CA LEU A 192 -0.89 9.30 -1.55
C LEU A 192 0.13 10.29 -2.13
N ASP A 193 1.41 9.94 -2.07
CA ASP A 193 2.47 10.68 -2.74
C ASP A 193 3.48 9.72 -3.38
N ARG A 194 3.47 9.66 -4.72
CA ARG A 194 4.36 8.80 -5.51
C ARG A 194 5.83 9.21 -5.41
N LYS A 195 6.12 10.49 -5.12
CA LYS A 195 7.50 10.97 -4.96
C LYS A 195 8.17 10.33 -3.76
N TYR A 196 7.40 10.16 -2.68
CA TYR A 196 7.88 9.63 -1.40
C TYR A 196 7.45 8.18 -1.16
N ASN A 197 6.88 7.52 -2.18
CA ASN A 197 6.30 6.18 -2.10
C ASN A 197 5.33 6.01 -0.90
N LEU A 198 4.55 7.04 -0.61
CA LEU A 198 3.57 7.06 0.47
C LEU A 198 2.22 6.61 -0.09
N ASP A 199 1.70 5.50 0.42
CA ASP A 199 0.31 5.07 0.29
C ASP A 199 -0.14 4.50 1.63
N MET A 200 -0.89 5.29 2.39
CA MET A 200 -1.39 4.91 3.70
C MET A 200 -2.76 5.51 3.94
N GLU A 201 -3.55 4.84 4.77
CA GLU A 201 -4.85 5.31 5.19
C GLU A 201 -4.86 5.55 6.70
N GLN A 202 -5.51 6.63 7.10
CA GLN A 202 -5.71 6.97 8.50
C GLN A 202 -7.19 7.25 8.74
N VAL A 203 -7.75 6.71 9.82
CA VAL A 203 -9.12 7.04 10.23
C VAL A 203 -9.09 8.14 11.29
N LYS A 204 -9.95 9.14 11.11
CA LYS A 204 -10.24 10.18 12.09
C LYS A 204 -11.72 10.14 12.42
N SER A 205 -12.04 10.08 13.69
CA SER A 205 -13.42 9.92 14.15
C SER A 205 -13.69 10.70 15.42
N ALA A 206 -14.96 11.04 15.61
CA ALA A 206 -15.43 11.78 16.77
C ALA A 206 -16.83 11.33 17.18
N LEU A 207 -17.08 11.32 18.49
CA LEU A 207 -18.38 11.09 19.09
C LEU A 207 -18.71 12.28 20.01
N VAL A 208 -19.74 13.05 19.65
CA VAL A 208 -20.13 14.27 20.38
C VAL A 208 -21.45 14.03 21.11
N THR A 209 -21.38 13.78 22.41
CA THR A 209 -22.54 13.40 23.24
C THR A 209 -23.41 14.57 23.68
N ASN A 210 -22.85 15.79 23.73
CA ASN A 210 -23.59 17.00 24.10
C ASN A 210 -23.14 18.21 23.26
N PRO A 211 -23.51 18.26 21.97
CA PRO A 211 -23.13 19.38 21.13
C PRO A 211 -23.81 20.68 21.59
N GLU A 212 -23.10 21.80 21.48
CA GLU A 212 -23.73 23.09 21.73
C GLU A 212 -24.90 23.34 20.76
N LYS A 213 -26.00 23.92 21.26
CA LYS A 213 -27.19 24.24 20.44
C LYS A 213 -26.88 25.10 19.21
N ARG A 214 -25.78 25.85 19.24
CA ARG A 214 -25.30 26.70 18.13
C ARG A 214 -24.58 25.92 17.03
N GLY A 215 -24.31 24.63 17.21
CA GLY A 215 -23.60 23.80 16.24
C GLY A 215 -22.11 24.11 16.15
N VAL A 216 -21.47 24.44 17.29
CA VAL A 216 -20.00 24.58 17.38
C VAL A 216 -19.47 23.36 18.13
N VAL A 217 -18.46 22.70 17.56
CA VAL A 217 -17.84 21.49 18.13
C VAL A 217 -16.34 21.66 18.15
N ARG A 218 -15.71 21.28 19.27
CA ARG A 218 -14.25 21.13 19.37
C ARG A 218 -13.90 19.67 19.11
N TRP A 219 -13.65 19.35 17.85
CA TRP A 219 -13.44 17.96 17.41
C TRP A 219 -12.24 17.26 18.10
N ASP A 220 -11.20 18.00 18.48
CA ASP A 220 -10.05 17.46 19.21
C ASP A 220 -10.42 16.92 20.61
N ASP A 221 -11.46 17.46 21.24
CA ASP A 221 -11.91 17.06 22.59
C ASP A 221 -12.89 15.86 22.54
N CYS A 222 -13.33 15.48 21.34
CA CYS A 222 -14.33 14.43 21.11
C CYS A 222 -13.78 13.25 20.30
N ALA A 223 -12.44 13.12 20.24
CA ALA A 223 -11.79 12.05 19.50
C ALA A 223 -12.10 10.70 20.14
N ALA A 224 -12.90 9.90 19.43
CA ALA A 224 -13.38 8.60 19.87
C ALA A 224 -13.18 7.60 18.74
N ARG A 225 -13.01 6.32 19.07
CA ARG A 225 -13.08 5.24 18.08
C ARG A 225 -14.50 4.67 18.09
N PRO A 226 -15.35 5.05 17.12
CA PRO A 226 -16.68 4.48 17.04
C PRO A 226 -16.61 3.04 16.55
N PRO A 227 -17.64 2.23 16.87
CA PRO A 227 -17.80 0.90 16.30
C PRO A 227 -17.83 0.97 14.77
N ALA A 228 -17.36 -0.09 14.12
CA ALA A 228 -17.51 -0.21 12.68
C ALA A 228 -19.01 -0.23 12.30
N PRO A 229 -19.40 0.15 11.08
CA PRO A 229 -20.81 0.09 10.65
C PRO A 229 -21.46 -1.28 10.88
N ASP A 230 -20.69 -2.36 10.75
CA ASP A 230 -21.14 -3.74 10.94
C ASP A 230 -21.27 -4.14 12.42
N GLU A 231 -20.69 -3.36 13.33
CA GLU A 231 -20.78 -3.54 14.80
C GLU A 231 -21.91 -2.70 15.42
N MET A 232 -22.55 -1.83 14.63
CA MET A 232 -23.70 -1.04 15.06
C MET A 232 -24.98 -1.88 15.02
N ASP A 233 -25.92 -1.55 15.90
CA ASP A 233 -27.22 -2.24 15.91
C ASP A 233 -28.07 -1.76 14.72
N PRO A 234 -28.68 -2.67 13.95
CA PRO A 234 -29.53 -2.30 12.80
C PRO A 234 -30.85 -1.66 13.23
N ALA A 235 -31.26 -1.86 14.48
CA ALA A 235 -32.47 -1.32 15.07
C ALA A 235 -32.27 -1.11 16.58
N PRO A 236 -32.98 -0.14 17.19
CA PRO A 236 -32.93 0.08 18.62
C PRO A 236 -33.55 -1.09 19.40
N ASP A 237 -33.22 -1.21 20.69
CA ASP A 237 -33.92 -2.13 21.58
C ASP A 237 -35.44 -1.79 21.61
N PRO A 238 -36.33 -2.78 21.39
CA PRO A 238 -37.79 -2.56 21.34
C PRO A 238 -38.40 -1.96 22.61
N LYS A 239 -37.72 -2.07 23.76
CA LYS A 239 -38.17 -1.54 25.05
C LYS A 239 -37.47 -0.23 25.42
N ALA A 240 -36.58 0.28 24.57
CA ALA A 240 -35.89 1.52 24.83
C ALA A 240 -36.80 2.74 24.65
N ARG A 241 -36.44 3.82 25.34
CA ARG A 241 -37.02 5.16 25.16
C ARG A 241 -36.03 6.05 24.43
N PHE A 242 -36.52 7.15 23.87
CA PHE A 242 -35.69 8.12 23.15
C PHE A 242 -35.77 9.49 23.80
N ALA A 243 -34.62 10.11 24.04
CA ALA A 243 -34.55 11.51 24.42
C ALA A 243 -35.07 12.40 23.27
N ALA A 244 -35.50 13.62 23.61
CA ALA A 244 -35.98 14.59 22.63
C ALA A 244 -34.87 15.01 21.65
N LEU A 245 -35.25 15.28 20.41
CA LEU A 245 -34.33 15.70 19.35
C LEU A 245 -34.31 17.23 19.25
N ASP A 246 -33.45 17.86 20.02
CA ASP A 246 -33.25 19.32 20.04
C ASP A 246 -32.18 19.76 19.02
N ALA A 247 -32.06 21.08 18.80
CA ALA A 247 -30.95 21.64 18.04
C ALA A 247 -29.61 21.26 18.70
N PRO A 248 -28.58 20.87 17.93
CA PRO A 248 -28.50 21.02 16.47
C PRO A 248 -29.08 19.84 15.67
N PHE A 249 -29.47 18.73 16.30
CA PHE A 249 -29.89 17.50 15.63
C PHE A 249 -31.17 17.63 14.79
N SER A 250 -32.08 18.52 15.20
CA SER A 250 -33.33 18.80 14.47
C SER A 250 -33.17 19.79 13.31
N ASP A 251 -32.02 20.44 13.14
CA ASP A 251 -31.76 21.40 12.05
C ASP A 251 -30.81 20.82 11.00
N ALA A 252 -31.37 20.48 9.83
CA ALA A 252 -30.61 19.94 8.71
C ALA A 252 -29.44 20.83 8.25
N ARG A 253 -29.61 22.16 8.30
CA ARG A 253 -28.57 23.10 7.85
C ARG A 253 -27.39 23.11 8.82
N LEU A 254 -27.66 23.05 10.13
CA LEU A 254 -26.61 22.95 11.14
C LEU A 254 -25.87 21.61 11.04
N MET A 255 -26.58 20.52 10.80
CA MET A 255 -25.97 19.20 10.60
C MET A 255 -25.07 19.16 9.35
N THR A 256 -25.51 19.71 8.22
CA THR A 256 -24.66 19.83 7.03
C THR A 256 -23.45 20.73 7.27
N ALA A 257 -23.62 21.83 8.02
CA ALA A 257 -22.51 22.71 8.39
C ALA A 257 -21.48 21.99 9.27
N LEU A 258 -21.93 21.21 10.25
CA LEU A 258 -21.07 20.39 11.11
C LEU A 258 -20.35 19.29 10.33
N GLN A 259 -21.00 18.66 9.35
CA GLN A 259 -20.33 17.67 8.49
C GLN A 259 -19.16 18.29 7.72
N LYS A 260 -19.38 19.49 7.17
CA LYS A 260 -18.33 20.22 6.46
C LYS A 260 -17.21 20.67 7.40
N ASP A 261 -17.58 21.16 8.58
CA ASP A 261 -16.62 21.58 9.60
C ASP A 261 -15.76 20.41 10.08
N PHE A 262 -16.35 19.24 10.29
CA PHE A 262 -15.64 18.00 10.58
C PHE A 262 -14.63 17.66 9.47
N ALA A 263 -15.05 17.66 8.20
CA ALA A 263 -14.15 17.39 7.08
C ALA A 263 -12.99 18.41 6.99
N ASP A 264 -13.26 19.68 7.24
CA ASP A 264 -12.24 20.73 7.27
C ASP A 264 -11.30 20.59 8.49
N TRP A 265 -11.79 20.15 9.65
CA TRP A 265 -10.96 19.81 10.81
C TRP A 265 -10.07 18.59 10.51
N VAL A 266 -10.62 17.51 9.95
CA VAL A 266 -9.86 16.32 9.55
C VAL A 266 -8.72 16.72 8.62
N TYR A 267 -8.97 17.58 7.63
CA TYR A 267 -7.93 18.10 6.73
C TYR A 267 -6.79 18.82 7.48
N ARG A 268 -7.11 19.64 8.48
CA ARG A 268 -6.12 20.42 9.25
C ARG A 268 -5.38 19.58 10.30
N ALA A 269 -6.07 18.62 10.91
CA ALA A 269 -5.56 17.78 11.98
C ALA A 269 -4.78 16.55 11.49
N SER A 270 -4.88 16.23 10.19
CA SER A 270 -4.21 15.07 9.59
C SER A 270 -2.88 15.48 8.98
N LYS A 271 -1.80 14.88 9.48
CA LYS A 271 -0.43 15.05 8.97
C LYS A 271 0.34 13.75 9.14
N VAL A 272 1.15 13.42 8.14
CA VAL A 272 2.04 12.25 8.17
C VAL A 272 3.46 12.72 7.90
N THR A 273 4.41 12.32 8.73
CA THR A 273 5.82 12.64 8.54
C THR A 273 6.53 11.47 7.86
N VAL A 274 7.10 11.70 6.69
CA VAL A 274 7.94 10.71 6.00
C VAL A 274 9.40 10.99 6.29
N ARG A 275 10.15 9.96 6.67
CA ARG A 275 11.61 10.01 6.75
C ARG A 275 12.18 9.78 5.36
N ALA A 276 13.08 10.64 4.91
CA ALA A 276 13.57 10.66 3.56
C ALA A 276 15.09 10.80 3.52
N ASN A 277 15.74 9.88 2.82
CA ASN A 277 17.09 10.05 2.32
C ASN A 277 17.00 10.35 0.82
N GLN A 278 17.05 11.65 0.47
CA GLN A 278 16.81 12.09 -0.90
C GLN A 278 17.94 11.67 -1.85
N ALA A 279 19.18 11.62 -1.35
CA ALA A 279 20.34 11.21 -2.13
C ALA A 279 20.27 9.73 -2.54
N LEU A 280 19.76 8.86 -1.65
CA LEU A 280 19.58 7.44 -1.94
C LEU A 280 18.21 7.09 -2.53
N GLY A 281 17.26 8.04 -2.55
CA GLY A 281 15.89 7.79 -2.97
C GLY A 281 15.13 6.82 -2.06
N VAL A 282 15.54 6.70 -0.79
CA VAL A 282 14.91 5.83 0.20
C VAL A 282 13.96 6.65 1.06
N PHE A 283 12.72 6.19 1.18
CA PHE A 283 11.66 6.85 1.94
C PHE A 283 11.02 5.84 2.89
N ALA A 284 10.68 6.30 4.09
CA ALA A 284 10.00 5.50 5.10
C ALA A 284 8.80 6.25 5.68
N THR A 285 7.69 5.54 5.70
CA THR A 285 6.46 5.92 6.38
C THR A 285 6.61 5.81 7.91
N PRO A 286 5.74 6.45 8.70
CA PRO A 286 5.86 6.47 10.17
C PRO A 286 5.77 5.10 10.86
N ASP A 287 5.13 4.14 10.21
CA ASP A 287 4.99 2.75 10.65
C ASP A 287 6.31 1.96 10.58
N VAL A 288 7.24 2.38 9.72
CA VAL A 288 8.57 1.77 9.61
C VAL A 288 9.46 2.25 10.75
N SER A 289 10.08 1.29 11.44
CA SER A 289 11.00 1.60 12.53
C SER A 289 12.24 2.35 12.03
N GLN A 290 12.83 3.18 12.88
CA GLN A 290 14.07 3.90 12.53
C GLN A 290 15.19 2.92 12.15
N ALA A 291 15.28 1.77 12.83
CA ALA A 291 16.29 0.76 12.56
C ALA A 291 16.14 0.14 11.16
N GLU A 292 14.91 -0.19 10.75
CA GLU A 292 14.64 -0.72 9.41
C GLU A 292 14.91 0.32 8.32
N PHE A 293 14.56 1.59 8.57
CA PHE A 293 14.89 2.69 7.67
C PHE A 293 16.41 2.89 7.51
N MET A 294 17.17 2.86 8.61
CA MET A 294 18.63 2.95 8.55
C MET A 294 19.24 1.76 7.80
N LYS A 295 18.70 0.55 8.02
CA LYS A 295 19.14 -0.66 7.31
C LYS A 295 18.93 -0.55 5.80
N THR A 296 17.73 -0.13 5.38
CA THR A 296 17.41 0.07 3.95
C THR A 296 18.26 1.18 3.33
N CYS A 297 18.52 2.28 4.03
CA CYS A 297 19.47 3.31 3.59
C CYS A 297 20.89 2.76 3.44
N ALA A 298 21.38 2.00 4.41
CA ALA A 298 22.72 1.40 4.35
C ALA A 298 22.85 0.39 3.19
N GLU A 299 21.81 -0.40 2.92
CA GLU A 299 21.76 -1.32 1.78
C GLU A 299 21.73 -0.57 0.45
N ALA A 300 20.90 0.47 0.32
CA ALA A 300 20.83 1.31 -0.88
C ALA A 300 22.18 2.01 -1.16
N ALA A 301 22.84 2.55 -0.13
CA ALA A 301 24.16 3.15 -0.27
C ALA A 301 25.24 2.15 -0.69
N ARG A 302 25.19 0.91 -0.20
CA ARG A 302 26.10 -0.17 -0.66
C ARG A 302 25.86 -0.48 -2.13
N GLN A 303 24.61 -0.67 -2.54
CA GLN A 303 24.26 -0.95 -3.93
C GLN A 303 24.67 0.19 -4.87
N ALA A 304 24.43 1.44 -4.47
CA ALA A 304 24.82 2.61 -5.24
C ALA A 304 26.35 2.72 -5.37
N ARG A 305 27.08 2.48 -4.28
CA ARG A 305 28.55 2.43 -4.29
C ARG A 305 29.08 1.33 -5.20
N ASP A 306 28.54 0.11 -5.08
CA ASP A 306 28.99 -1.04 -5.86
C ASP A 306 28.69 -0.82 -7.36
N ALA A 307 27.57 -0.20 -7.69
CA ALA A 307 27.22 0.18 -9.06
C ALA A 307 28.17 1.25 -9.63
N GLU A 308 28.51 2.28 -8.83
CA GLU A 308 29.45 3.33 -9.27
C GLU A 308 30.88 2.78 -9.41
N ILE A 309 31.32 1.92 -8.50
CA ILE A 309 32.58 1.18 -8.60
C ILE A 309 32.61 0.35 -9.89
N ALA A 310 31.58 -0.48 -10.12
CA ALA A 310 31.52 -1.32 -11.29
C ALA A 310 31.56 -0.49 -12.59
N LYS A 311 30.89 0.66 -12.60
CA LYS A 311 30.91 1.58 -13.74
C LYS A 311 32.28 2.24 -13.93
N ALA A 312 32.93 2.66 -12.84
CA ALA A 312 34.24 3.31 -12.86
C ALA A 312 35.36 2.35 -13.29
N THR A 313 35.30 1.07 -12.90
CA THR A 313 36.35 0.08 -13.22
C THR A 313 36.08 -0.72 -14.49
N ALA A 314 34.85 -0.76 -15.01
CA ALA A 314 34.47 -1.67 -16.11
C ALA A 314 35.40 -1.62 -17.34
N ALA A 315 35.82 -0.43 -17.76
CA ALA A 315 36.72 -0.29 -18.91
C ALA A 315 38.13 -0.80 -18.60
N LEU A 316 38.66 -0.44 -17.43
CA LEU A 316 39.99 -0.86 -16.95
C LEU A 316 40.03 -2.37 -16.72
N ASP A 317 39.00 -2.95 -16.12
CA ASP A 317 38.89 -4.40 -15.90
C ASP A 317 38.96 -5.18 -17.22
N ARG A 318 38.33 -4.67 -18.28
CA ARG A 318 38.40 -5.27 -19.63
C ARG A 318 39.80 -5.16 -20.23
N GLN A 319 40.46 -4.02 -20.07
CA GLN A 319 41.83 -3.81 -20.56
C GLN A 319 42.82 -4.71 -19.81
N ILE A 320 42.76 -4.74 -18.48
CA ILE A 320 43.57 -5.62 -17.62
C ILE A 320 43.36 -7.07 -18.03
N LYS A 321 42.11 -7.52 -18.22
CA LYS A 321 41.84 -8.89 -18.66
C LYS A 321 42.48 -9.18 -20.03
N THR A 322 42.30 -8.28 -20.99
CA THR A 322 42.88 -8.44 -22.34
C THR A 322 44.40 -8.50 -22.29
N LEU A 323 45.03 -7.70 -21.42
CA LEU A 323 46.48 -7.66 -21.23
C LEU A 323 47.00 -8.93 -20.51
N LYS A 324 46.31 -9.40 -19.46
CA LYS A 324 46.62 -10.68 -18.80
C LYS A 324 46.52 -11.85 -19.79
N ASP A 325 45.53 -11.84 -20.68
CA ASP A 325 45.41 -12.85 -21.73
C ASP A 325 46.57 -12.76 -22.75
N LYS A 326 47.13 -11.57 -23.01
CA LYS A 326 48.32 -11.39 -23.87
C LYS A 326 49.59 -11.89 -23.18
N ILE A 327 49.81 -11.52 -21.92
CA ILE A 327 50.93 -12.01 -21.10
C ILE A 327 50.92 -13.54 -21.09
N ALA A 328 49.77 -14.16 -20.81
CA ALA A 328 49.65 -15.62 -20.79
C ALA A 328 49.86 -16.28 -22.16
N ARG A 329 49.72 -15.55 -23.28
CA ARG A 329 50.11 -16.02 -24.63
C ARG A 329 51.62 -15.92 -24.83
N GLU A 330 52.18 -14.76 -24.53
CA GLU A 330 53.61 -14.48 -24.64
C GLU A 330 54.45 -15.41 -23.77
N GLU A 331 54.03 -15.72 -22.53
CA GLU A 331 54.71 -16.69 -21.66
C GLU A 331 54.77 -18.11 -22.27
N ARG A 332 53.73 -18.49 -23.03
CA ARG A 332 53.71 -19.78 -23.74
C ARG A 332 54.63 -19.76 -24.95
N GLU A 333 54.70 -18.64 -25.66
CA GLU A 333 55.60 -18.43 -26.79
C GLU A 333 57.06 -18.44 -26.33
N LEU A 334 57.40 -17.65 -25.30
CA LEU A 334 58.73 -17.67 -24.67
C LEU A 334 59.19 -19.08 -24.30
N LYS A 335 58.31 -19.90 -23.71
CA LYS A 335 58.65 -21.27 -23.33
C LYS A 335 58.95 -22.16 -24.55
N MET A 336 58.25 -21.95 -25.66
CA MET A 336 58.54 -22.65 -26.92
C MET A 336 59.87 -22.17 -27.50
N ASP A 337 60.13 -20.86 -27.50
CA ASP A 337 61.36 -20.26 -28.03
C ASP A 337 62.58 -20.69 -27.22
N GLU A 338 62.49 -20.75 -25.89
CA GLU A 338 63.53 -21.29 -25.01
C GLU A 338 63.84 -22.76 -25.34
N THR A 339 62.79 -23.53 -25.63
CA THR A 339 62.93 -24.94 -26.04
C THR A 339 63.62 -25.03 -27.41
N GLU A 340 63.20 -24.24 -28.41
CA GLU A 340 63.85 -24.19 -29.72
C GLU A 340 65.31 -23.75 -29.60
N LEU A 341 65.60 -22.68 -28.85
CA LEU A 341 66.96 -22.21 -28.61
C LEU A 341 67.85 -23.31 -28.00
N SER A 342 67.32 -24.09 -27.05
CA SER A 342 68.06 -25.21 -26.45
C SER A 342 68.38 -26.31 -27.48
N GLN A 343 67.43 -26.62 -28.38
CA GLN A 343 67.61 -27.58 -29.46
C GLN A 343 68.63 -27.06 -30.48
N ARG A 344 68.53 -25.79 -30.91
CA ARG A 344 69.46 -25.15 -31.84
C ARG A 344 70.89 -25.09 -31.30
N LYS A 345 71.06 -24.76 -30.01
CA LYS A 345 72.36 -24.83 -29.32
C LYS A 345 72.93 -26.26 -29.31
N GLY A 346 72.09 -27.27 -29.08
CA GLY A 346 72.48 -28.68 -29.15
C GLY A 346 72.93 -29.10 -30.55
N GLU A 347 72.21 -28.68 -31.59
CA GLU A 347 72.55 -28.94 -33.01
C GLU A 347 73.86 -28.27 -33.43
N GLU A 348 74.10 -27.03 -32.98
CA GLU A 348 75.35 -26.30 -33.21
C GLU A 348 76.55 -27.02 -32.58
N LEU A 349 76.42 -27.41 -31.30
CA LEU A 349 77.43 -28.16 -30.55
C LEU A 349 77.72 -29.54 -31.17
N ALA A 350 76.69 -30.28 -31.59
CA ALA A 350 76.86 -31.57 -32.26
C ALA A 350 77.61 -31.44 -33.59
N THR A 351 77.37 -30.36 -34.34
CA THR A 351 78.06 -30.09 -35.62
C THR A 351 79.54 -29.75 -35.39
N HIS A 352 79.87 -29.07 -34.30
CA HIS A 352 81.26 -28.86 -33.89
C HIS A 352 81.96 -30.16 -33.47
N ALA A 353 81.24 -31.12 -32.88
CA ALA A 353 81.78 -32.44 -32.56
C ALA A 353 82.02 -33.33 -33.82
N GLU A 354 81.11 -33.32 -34.80
CA GLU A 354 81.28 -34.07 -36.06
C GLU A 354 82.47 -33.58 -36.89
N ASN A 355 82.73 -32.27 -36.89
CA ASN A 355 83.87 -31.67 -37.59
C ASN A 355 85.22 -32.04 -36.98
N VAL A 356 85.26 -32.43 -35.70
CA VAL A 356 86.48 -32.85 -34.99
C VAL A 356 86.71 -34.37 -35.10
N LEU A 357 85.64 -35.18 -35.19
CA LEU A 357 85.73 -36.64 -35.33
C LEU A 357 86.04 -37.14 -36.76
N GLY A 358 85.86 -36.31 -37.79
CA GLY A 358 86.12 -36.67 -39.19
C GLY A 358 87.58 -36.58 -39.66
N VAL A 359 88.50 -36.10 -38.82
CA VAL A 359 89.90 -35.82 -39.21
C VAL A 359 90.84 -37.04 -39.08
N PHE A 360 90.40 -38.16 -38.50
CA PHE A 360 91.25 -39.35 -38.26
C PHE A 360 90.93 -40.61 -39.08
N GLY A 361 89.93 -40.60 -39.98
CA GLY A 361 89.52 -41.77 -40.78
C GLY A 361 89.56 -41.50 -42.29
N GLY A 362 90.70 -41.77 -42.93
CA GLY A 362 90.94 -41.42 -44.33
C GLY A 362 90.01 -42.11 -45.35
N ARG A 363 89.19 -41.33 -46.05
CA ARG A 363 89.00 -41.30 -47.52
C ARG A 363 87.87 -40.33 -47.91
N ARG A 364 88.22 -39.29 -48.70
CA ARG A 364 87.38 -38.34 -49.46
C ARG A 364 86.14 -37.76 -48.74
N ALA A 365 86.31 -36.58 -48.13
CA ALA A 365 85.21 -35.70 -47.73
C ALA A 365 85.40 -34.26 -48.25
N THR A 366 85.38 -34.07 -49.58
CA THR A 366 85.40 -32.74 -50.21
C THR A 366 83.98 -32.30 -50.55
N ARG A 367 83.21 -31.87 -49.53
CA ARG A 367 81.99 -31.03 -49.61
C ARG A 367 81.31 -31.01 -48.24
N ARG A 368 81.65 -30.07 -47.32
CA ARG A 368 80.85 -29.76 -46.10
C ARG A 368 81.37 -28.57 -45.25
N LEU A 369 82.02 -27.57 -45.83
CA LEU A 369 82.49 -26.38 -45.08
C LEU A 369 81.51 -25.19 -45.08
N SER A 370 80.25 -25.39 -45.50
CA SER A 370 79.27 -24.30 -45.68
C SER A 370 78.12 -24.28 -44.65
N SER A 371 78.04 -25.24 -43.72
CA SER A 371 76.87 -25.37 -42.82
C SER A 371 77.01 -24.65 -41.47
N SER A 372 78.23 -24.28 -41.02
CA SER A 372 78.46 -23.69 -39.70
C SER A 372 77.94 -22.26 -39.54
N LEU A 373 78.12 -21.41 -40.56
CA LEU A 373 77.62 -20.02 -40.55
C LEU A 373 76.08 -19.96 -40.54
N SER A 374 75.42 -20.90 -41.23
CA SER A 374 73.96 -20.97 -41.27
C SER A 374 73.39 -21.40 -39.91
N LYS A 375 74.04 -22.35 -39.21
CA LYS A 375 73.60 -22.82 -37.89
C LYS A 375 73.79 -21.76 -36.80
N HIS A 376 74.93 -21.07 -36.77
CA HIS A 376 75.13 -19.93 -35.86
C HIS A 376 74.09 -18.83 -36.08
N ARG A 377 73.74 -18.52 -37.34
CA ARG A 377 72.68 -17.55 -37.65
C ARG A 377 71.32 -18.00 -37.09
N MET A 378 71.00 -19.28 -37.21
CA MET A 378 69.74 -19.83 -36.66
C MET A 378 69.73 -19.83 -35.13
N THR A 379 70.86 -20.13 -34.47
CA THR A 379 70.95 -20.03 -33.00
C THR A 379 70.84 -18.59 -32.52
N GLU A 380 71.48 -17.63 -33.20
CA GLU A 380 71.34 -16.21 -32.88
C GLU A 380 69.91 -15.73 -33.12
N GLN A 381 69.25 -16.14 -34.21
CA GLN A 381 67.84 -15.82 -34.45
C GLN A 381 66.93 -16.36 -33.33
N ALA A 382 67.07 -17.65 -32.95
CA ALA A 382 66.29 -18.22 -31.86
C ALA A 382 66.56 -17.54 -30.49
N LYS A 383 67.73 -16.92 -30.33
CA LYS A 383 68.09 -16.15 -29.14
C LYS A 383 67.48 -14.75 -29.18
N GLU A 384 67.44 -14.12 -30.35
CA GLU A 384 66.71 -12.87 -30.59
C GLU A 384 65.22 -13.06 -30.31
N ASP A 385 64.61 -14.16 -30.75
CA ASP A 385 63.18 -14.48 -30.50
C ASP A 385 62.88 -14.59 -28.99
N VAL A 386 63.73 -15.31 -28.22
CA VAL A 386 63.62 -15.36 -26.75
C VAL A 386 63.73 -13.97 -26.12
N GLN A 387 64.67 -13.15 -26.60
CA GLN A 387 64.89 -11.81 -26.07
C GLN A 387 63.72 -10.87 -26.37
N GLU A 388 63.13 -10.97 -27.57
CA GLU A 388 61.94 -10.24 -27.98
C GLU A 388 60.77 -10.56 -27.05
N SER A 389 60.49 -11.85 -26.83
CA SER A 389 59.43 -12.32 -25.92
C SER A 389 59.64 -11.82 -24.48
N ILE A 390 60.89 -11.82 -23.98
CA ILE A 390 61.22 -11.27 -22.65
C ILE A 390 60.95 -9.76 -22.58
N ASP A 391 61.32 -9.00 -23.61
CA ASP A 391 61.16 -7.56 -23.61
C ASP A 391 59.68 -7.15 -23.82
N ALA A 392 58.91 -7.92 -24.60
CA ALA A 392 57.46 -7.78 -24.73
C ALA A 392 56.75 -8.04 -23.39
N LEU A 393 57.11 -9.13 -22.69
CA LEU A 393 56.60 -9.42 -21.34
C LEU A 393 56.87 -8.28 -20.36
N LYS A 394 58.09 -7.73 -20.34
CA LYS A 394 58.41 -6.57 -19.49
C LYS A 394 57.53 -5.36 -19.80
N GLN A 395 57.25 -5.08 -21.08
CA GLN A 395 56.37 -3.97 -21.46
C GLN A 395 54.93 -4.23 -21.00
N TYR A 396 54.40 -5.43 -21.22
CA TYR A 396 53.07 -5.79 -20.75
C TYR A 396 52.95 -5.74 -19.22
N ASP A 397 53.98 -6.15 -18.48
CA ASP A 397 54.01 -6.04 -17.02
C ASP A 397 53.96 -4.58 -16.55
N GLN A 398 54.69 -3.69 -17.21
CA GLN A 398 54.65 -2.24 -16.91
C GLN A 398 53.27 -1.63 -17.21
N GLU A 399 52.66 -2.00 -18.34
CA GLU A 399 51.30 -1.59 -18.69
C GLU A 399 50.28 -2.12 -17.68
N LEU A 400 50.44 -3.36 -17.23
CA LEU A 400 49.58 -4.00 -16.24
C LEU A 400 49.60 -3.23 -14.93
N VAL A 401 50.79 -2.93 -14.40
CA VAL A 401 50.95 -2.14 -13.16
C VAL A 401 50.30 -0.77 -13.30
N THR A 402 50.45 -0.13 -14.46
CA THR A 402 49.83 1.18 -14.73
C THR A 402 48.32 1.10 -14.72
N LEU A 403 47.73 0.10 -15.39
CA LEU A 403 46.28 -0.11 -15.41
C LEU A 403 45.73 -0.50 -14.04
N GLU A 404 46.45 -1.32 -13.26
CA GLU A 404 46.05 -1.69 -11.91
C GLU A 404 46.09 -0.48 -10.96
N GLN A 405 47.07 0.41 -11.09
CA GLN A 405 47.10 1.69 -10.36
C GLN A 405 45.94 2.61 -10.74
N GLN A 406 45.65 2.76 -12.03
CA GLN A 406 44.51 3.57 -12.50
C GLN A 406 43.18 3.00 -11.96
N ARG A 407 43.04 1.68 -11.96
CA ARG A 407 41.88 0.99 -11.40
C ARG A 407 41.74 1.26 -9.90
N GLN A 408 42.85 1.21 -9.16
CA GLN A 408 42.85 1.49 -7.73
C GLN A 408 42.45 2.95 -7.43
N GLN A 409 42.96 3.92 -8.20
CA GLN A 409 42.56 5.32 -8.07
C GLN A 409 41.06 5.53 -8.37
N ALA A 410 40.54 4.85 -9.40
CA ALA A 410 39.12 4.90 -9.74
C ALA A 410 38.23 4.32 -8.62
N LEU A 411 38.67 3.22 -7.99
CA LEU A 411 38.00 2.63 -6.83
C LEU A 411 37.93 3.58 -5.64
N GLU A 412 39.07 4.19 -5.29
CA GLU A 412 39.17 5.14 -4.18
C GLU A 412 38.27 6.35 -4.41
N ALA A 413 38.32 6.94 -5.60
CA ALA A 413 37.48 8.08 -5.98
C ALA A 413 35.97 7.76 -5.90
N ALA A 414 35.55 6.55 -6.31
CA ALA A 414 34.15 6.13 -6.26
C ALA A 414 33.68 5.79 -4.84
N SER A 415 34.57 5.37 -3.95
CA SER A 415 34.22 4.92 -2.59
C SER A 415 33.98 6.06 -1.58
N GLY A 416 34.67 7.20 -1.73
CA GLY A 416 34.77 8.23 -0.70
C GLY A 416 33.50 9.04 -0.40
N GLN A 417 32.43 8.90 -1.18
CA GLN A 417 31.26 9.77 -1.12
C GLN A 417 30.06 9.18 -0.36
N TRP A 418 30.07 7.89 -0.04
CA TRP A 418 28.87 7.16 0.37
C TRP A 418 28.69 6.98 1.88
N GLY A 419 29.70 7.32 2.68
CA GLY A 419 29.65 7.21 4.15
C GLY A 419 28.67 8.20 4.78
N ASP A 420 28.74 9.46 4.35
CA ASP A 420 27.93 10.55 4.92
C ASP A 420 26.50 10.54 4.38
N VAL A 421 26.32 10.08 3.14
CA VAL A 421 25.04 10.04 2.44
C VAL A 421 24.00 9.21 3.20
N VAL A 422 24.38 8.14 3.90
CA VAL A 422 23.43 7.31 4.68
C VAL A 422 22.76 8.11 5.81
N ASN A 423 23.47 9.08 6.38
CA ASN A 423 23.02 9.85 7.53
C ASN A 423 22.27 11.13 7.15
N ASP A 424 22.20 11.47 5.85
CA ASP A 424 21.45 12.62 5.34
C ASP A 424 19.94 12.33 5.33
N ILE A 425 19.36 12.36 6.52
CA ILE A 425 17.96 12.01 6.78
C ILE A 425 17.19 13.28 7.06
N THR A 426 16.10 13.46 6.33
CA THR A 426 15.17 14.57 6.47
C THR A 426 13.79 14.08 6.83
N GLU A 427 13.06 14.85 7.63
CA GLU A 427 11.67 14.59 7.96
C GLU A 427 10.79 15.55 7.15
N ILE A 428 9.90 14.99 6.32
CA ILE A 428 9.05 15.74 5.41
C ILE A 428 7.60 15.57 5.85
N PRO A 429 6.93 16.63 6.34
CA PRO A 429 5.52 16.56 6.67
C PRO A 429 4.68 16.59 5.38
N ILE A 430 3.77 15.64 5.26
CA ILE A 430 2.83 15.50 4.15
C ILE A 430 1.42 15.68 4.69
N LEU A 431 0.71 16.63 4.07
CA LEU A 431 -0.70 16.90 4.32
C LEU A 431 -1.54 16.11 3.31
N PRO A 432 -2.73 15.61 3.69
CA PRO A 432 -3.62 14.98 2.74
C PRO A 432 -4.18 16.04 1.77
N LYS A 433 -4.75 15.60 0.65
CA LYS A 433 -5.56 16.48 -0.20
C LYS A 433 -7.01 16.44 0.28
N LYS A 434 -7.76 17.53 0.08
CA LYS A 434 -9.20 17.56 0.38
C LYS A 434 -9.99 16.49 -0.41
N THR A 435 -9.52 16.13 -1.61
CA THR A 435 -10.12 15.07 -2.43
C THR A 435 -9.91 13.68 -1.88
N ASP A 436 -8.93 13.51 -0.98
CA ASP A 436 -8.51 12.22 -0.45
C ASP A 436 -9.05 12.01 0.98
N ILE A 437 -10.01 12.82 1.39
CA ILE A 437 -10.73 12.72 2.66
C ILE A 437 -12.16 12.27 2.35
N TYR A 438 -12.49 11.08 2.83
CA TYR A 438 -13.78 10.44 2.62
C TYR A 438 -14.52 10.37 3.94
N VAL A 439 -15.57 11.18 4.11
CA VAL A 439 -16.45 11.10 5.27
C VAL A 439 -17.39 9.92 5.08
N ASN A 440 -17.07 8.80 5.73
CA ASN A 440 -17.78 7.54 5.56
C ASN A 440 -18.98 7.43 6.52
N LEU A 441 -18.88 8.09 7.69
CA LEU A 441 -19.97 8.16 8.67
C LEU A 441 -20.16 9.61 9.09
N PHE A 442 -21.38 10.09 8.99
CA PHE A 442 -21.80 11.34 9.63
C PHE A 442 -23.30 11.30 9.87
N GLY A 443 -23.71 11.54 11.12
CA GLY A 443 -25.13 11.60 11.43
C GLY A 443 -25.44 11.56 12.93
N VAL A 444 -26.71 11.28 13.22
CA VAL A 444 -27.18 11.11 14.60
C VAL A 444 -26.97 9.68 15.03
N ALA A 445 -26.17 9.49 16.08
CA ALA A 445 -26.01 8.21 16.75
C ALA A 445 -26.83 8.20 18.04
N TRP A 446 -27.69 7.21 18.18
CA TRP A 446 -28.43 6.94 19.41
C TRP A 446 -27.54 6.16 20.37
N MET A 447 -27.10 6.83 21.43
CA MET A 447 -26.23 6.26 22.46
C MET A 447 -27.06 5.69 23.61
N PRO A 448 -26.91 4.40 23.96
CA PRO A 448 -27.72 3.77 24.99
C PRO A 448 -27.23 4.14 26.40
N TYR A 449 -28.18 4.41 27.29
CA TYR A 449 -27.98 4.60 28.73
C TYR A 449 -28.92 3.70 29.51
N TYR A 450 -28.43 3.09 30.59
CA TYR A 450 -29.27 2.42 31.58
C TYR A 450 -29.98 3.45 32.44
N LEU A 451 -31.30 3.34 32.54
CA LEU A 451 -32.10 4.05 33.53
C LEU A 451 -32.10 3.26 34.84
N VAL A 452 -31.67 3.90 35.92
CA VAL A 452 -31.60 3.27 37.24
C VAL A 452 -32.49 4.04 38.21
N GLN A 453 -33.43 3.34 38.84
CA GLN A 453 -34.25 3.94 39.89
C GLN A 453 -33.57 3.76 41.25
N SER A 454 -33.22 4.89 41.89
CA SER A 454 -32.67 4.97 43.23
C SER A 454 -33.61 5.81 44.09
N GLY A 455 -34.59 5.16 44.72
CA GLY A 455 -35.65 5.85 45.47
C GLY A 455 -36.50 6.75 44.56
N ALA A 456 -36.48 8.07 44.82
CA ALA A 456 -37.21 9.07 44.02
C ALA A 456 -36.40 9.67 42.86
N VAL A 457 -35.11 9.31 42.74
CA VAL A 457 -34.20 9.85 41.72
C VAL A 457 -33.92 8.78 40.68
N THR A 458 -34.03 9.15 39.42
CA THR A 458 -33.58 8.30 38.31
C THR A 458 -32.20 8.78 37.89
N ILE A 459 -31.28 7.83 37.72
CA ILE A 459 -29.89 8.08 37.29
C ILE A 459 -29.69 7.41 35.95
N GLU A 460 -28.95 8.05 35.06
CA GLU A 460 -28.57 7.51 33.77
C GLU A 460 -27.10 7.07 33.81
N LEU A 461 -26.85 5.84 33.38
CA LEU A 461 -25.50 5.27 33.30
C LEU A 461 -25.18 4.93 31.84
N PRO A 462 -24.03 5.34 31.28
CA PRO A 462 -23.69 5.01 29.91
C PRO A 462 -23.62 3.48 29.73
N ALA A 463 -24.36 2.96 28.75
CA ALA A 463 -24.36 1.54 28.39
C ALA A 463 -23.50 1.25 27.14
N PHE A 464 -22.81 2.28 26.65
CA PHE A 464 -21.81 2.21 25.61
C PHE A 464 -20.50 2.83 26.11
N GLU A 465 -19.40 2.15 25.82
CA GLU A 465 -18.03 2.63 26.07
C GLU A 465 -17.24 2.59 24.76
N GLU A 466 -16.43 3.62 24.55
CA GLU A 466 -15.53 3.74 23.40
C GLU A 466 -14.40 2.70 23.50
N THR A 467 -14.00 2.11 22.37
CA THR A 467 -13.03 0.99 22.34
C THR A 467 -11.61 1.39 21.98
#